data_AF-A0A9X1X2T0-F1
#
_entry.id   AF-A0A9X1X2T0-F1
#
_cell.length_a   1.000
_cell.length_b   1.000
_cell.length_c   1.000
_cell.angle_alpha   90.00
_cell.angle_beta   90.00
_cell.angle_gamma   90.00
#
_symmetry.space_group_name_H-M   'P 1'
#
loop_
_entity.id
_entity.type
_entity.pdbx_description
1 polymer ?
#
loop_
_entity_poly.entity_id
_entity_poly.type
_entity_poly.pdbx_seq_one_letter_code
_entity_poly.pdbx_strand_id
1 'polypeptide(L)' 'MKNGLFEYGDAVIITATDEKGIVNAQQFNDDDAVEVKLQSGVIQQFNTDDLEFDLDYQPDTGE' A
#
# COMPACT_ATOMS: atom_id res chain seq x y z
N MET A 1 -9.53 -3.99 -2.80
CA MET A 1 -9.68 -3.67 -4.25
C MET A 1 -11.14 -3.44 -4.63
N LYS A 2 -11.70 -2.28 -4.28
CA LYS A 2 -12.81 -1.70 -5.05
C LYS A 2 -12.24 -0.77 -6.13
N ASN A 3 -12.63 -1.01 -7.38
CA ASN A 3 -12.34 -0.14 -8.53
C ASN A 3 -10.86 0.04 -8.93
N GLY A 4 -9.94 -0.84 -8.51
CA GLY A 4 -8.52 -0.76 -8.88
C GLY A 4 -7.72 0.29 -8.11
N LEU A 5 -8.29 0.87 -7.06
CA LEU A 5 -7.63 1.81 -6.16
C LEU A 5 -7.15 1.10 -4.89
N PHE A 6 -6.07 1.62 -4.30
CA PHE A 6 -5.55 1.17 -3.01
C PHE A 6 -6.38 1.77 -1.86
N GLU A 7 -6.81 0.91 -0.95
CA GLU A 7 -7.63 1.28 0.21
C GLU A 7 -6.75 1.41 1.45
N TYR A 8 -7.12 2.30 2.38
CA TYR A 8 -6.43 2.38 3.67
C TYR A 8 -6.40 1.01 4.36
N GLY A 9 -5.21 0.58 4.79
CA GLY A 9 -5.00 -0.73 5.40
C GLY A 9 -4.65 -1.85 4.42
N ASP A 10 -4.67 -1.61 3.10
CA ASP A 10 -4.22 -2.61 2.14
C ASP A 10 -2.73 -2.90 2.32
N ALA A 11 -2.41 -4.19 2.24
CA ALA A 11 -1.05 -4.70 2.26
C ALA A 11 -0.42 -4.63 0.87
N VAL A 12 0.78 -4.05 0.81
CA VAL A 12 1.49 -3.84 -0.45
C VAL A 12 2.97 -4.20 -0.33
N ILE A 13 3.56 -4.64 -1.44
CA ILE A 13 4.99 -4.80 -1.64
C ILE A 13 5.47 -3.71 -2.59
N ILE A 14 6.56 -3.04 -2.23
CA ILE A 14 7.24 -2.07 -3.08
C ILE A 14 8.14 -2.87 -4.03
N THR A 15 7.76 -2.91 -5.31
CA THR A 15 8.44 -3.72 -6.33
C THR A 15 9.92 -3.39 -6.51
N ALA A 16 10.30 -2.13 -6.27
CA ALA A 16 11.67 -1.67 -6.42
C ALA A 16 12.63 -2.20 -5.33
N THR A 17 12.11 -2.54 -4.14
CA THR A 17 12.92 -2.88 -2.97
C THR A 17 12.52 -4.18 -2.28
N ASP A 18 11.43 -4.82 -2.72
CA ASP A 18 10.75 -5.94 -2.06
C ASP A 18 10.36 -5.61 -0.59
N GLU A 19 10.31 -4.33 -0.22
CA GLU A 19 9.90 -3.91 1.11
C GLU A 19 8.38 -3.99 1.24
N LYS A 20 7.91 -4.44 2.40
CA LYS A 20 6.48 -4.54 2.69
C LYS A 20 5.98 -3.28 3.39
N GLY A 21 4.76 -2.90 3.09
CA GLY A 21 4.10 -1.76 3.70
C GLY A 21 2.59 -1.90 3.75
N ILE A 22 1.98 -0.93 4.42
CA ILE A 22 0.53 -0.78 4.56
C ILE A 22 0.12 0.57 3.99
N VAL A 23 -0.92 0.60 3.18
CA VAL A 23 -1.49 1.85 2.68
C VAL A 23 -1.99 2.70 3.87
N ASN A 24 -1.40 3.87 4.05
CA ASN A 24 -1.64 4.78 5.17
C ASN A 24 -2.72 5.83 4.86
N ALA A 25 -3.04 6.04 3.58
CA ALA A 25 -4.12 6.91 3.16
C ALA A 25 -4.89 6.30 1.99
N GLN A 26 -6.22 6.43 2.01
CA GLN A 26 -7.05 5.95 0.90
C GLN A 26 -6.76 6.73 -0.38
N GLN A 27 -6.65 6.01 -1.50
CA GLN A 27 -6.48 6.63 -2.80
C GLN A 27 -7.83 7.10 -3.35
N PHE A 28 -7.87 8.28 -3.95
CA PHE A 28 -9.10 8.87 -4.52
C PHE A 28 -9.14 8.79 -6.05
N ASN A 29 -7.98 8.84 -6.72
CA ASN A 29 -7.85 8.72 -8.18
C ASN A 29 -6.69 7.79 -8.53
N ASP A 30 -6.74 7.10 -9.67
CA ASP A 30 -5.73 6.11 -10.07
C ASP A 30 -4.35 6.70 -10.40
N ASP A 31 -4.31 7.95 -10.84
CA ASP A 31 -3.09 8.75 -11.08
C ASP A 31 -2.43 9.28 -9.79
N ASP A 32 -3.14 9.24 -8.65
CA ASP A 32 -2.56 9.72 -7.38
C ASP A 32 -1.55 8.73 -6.82
N ALA A 33 -0.44 9.25 -6.31
CA ALA A 33 0.51 8.45 -5.55
C ALA A 33 -0.14 7.88 -4.29
N VAL A 34 0.20 6.64 -3.97
CA VAL A 34 -0.31 5.91 -2.82
C VAL A 34 0.62 6.14 -1.64
N GLU A 35 0.07 6.60 -0.53
CA GLU A 35 0.83 6.76 0.70
C GLU A 35 0.94 5.43 1.43
N VAL A 36 2.16 4.93 1.61
CA VAL A 36 2.46 3.64 2.22
C VAL A 36 3.32 3.85 3.45
N LYS A 37 2.90 3.27 4.57
CA LYS A 37 3.68 3.10 5.78
C LYS A 37 4.46 1.80 5.70
N LEU A 38 5.78 1.92 5.57
CA LEU A 38 6.70 0.80 5.51
C LEU A 38 6.84 0.13 6.89
N GLN A 39 7.33 -1.11 6.91
CA GLN A 39 7.62 -1.82 8.18
C GLN A 39 8.64 -1.12 9.07
N SER A 40 9.55 -0.33 8.46
CA SER A 40 10.47 0.55 9.17
C SER A 40 9.78 1.68 9.95
N GLY A 41 8.48 1.90 9.72
CA GLY A 41 7.68 2.99 10.29
C GLY A 41 7.75 4.29 9.49
N VAL A 42 8.54 4.32 8.41
CA VAL A 42 8.63 5.44 7.48
C VAL A 42 7.38 5.49 6.61
N ILE A 43 6.85 6.68 6.40
CA ILE A 43 5.75 6.93 5.45
C ILE A 43 6.35 7.52 4.19
N GLN A 44 6.07 6.90 3.05
CA GLN A 44 6.51 7.34 1.72
C GLN A 44 5.37 7.19 0.71
N GLN A 45 5.47 7.94 -0.38
CA GLN A 45 4.52 7.88 -1.49
C GLN A 45 5.13 7.10 -2.65
N PHE A 46 4.35 6.20 -3.23
CA PHE A 46 4.74 5.37 -4.36
C PHE A 46 3.70 5.48 -5.46
N ASN A 47 4.11 5.35 -6.72
CA ASN A 47 3.14 5.22 -7.80
C ASN A 47 2.46 3.86 -7.68
N THR A 48 1.24 3.76 -8.21
CA THR A 48 0.49 2.51 -8.28
C THR A 48 1.24 1.41 -9.03
N ASP A 49 1.99 1.76 -10.09
CA ASP A 49 2.83 0.82 -10.85
C ASP A 49 4.02 0.27 -10.05
N ASP A 50 4.46 0.98 -9.01
CA ASP A 50 5.56 0.55 -8.15
C ASP A 50 5.10 -0.38 -7.02
N LEU A 51 3.78 -0.64 -6.91
CA LEU A 51 3.16 -1.39 -5.83
C LEU A 51 2.47 -2.66 -6.33
N GLU A 52 2.73 -3.76 -5.64
CA GLU A 52 1.99 -5.01 -5.80
C GLU A 52 1.17 -5.30 -4.54
N PHE A 53 -0.04 -5.83 -4.73
CA PHE A 53 -0.86 -6.29 -3.60
C PHE A 53 -0.25 -7.56 -3.00
N ASP A 54 0.00 -7.53 -1.69
CA ASP A 54 0.39 -8.72 -0.95
C ASP A 54 -0.86 -9.35 -0.35
N LEU A 55 -1.52 -10.22 -1.12
CA LEU A 55 -2.77 -10.89 -0.73
C LEU A 55 -2.55 -11.92 0.40
N ASP A 56 -1.31 -12.35 0.62
CA ASP A 56 -0.92 -13.27 1.69
C ASP A 56 -0.53 -12.50 2.98
N TYR A 57 -0.15 -11.23 2.86
CA TYR A 57 0.10 -10.35 3.99
C TYR A 57 -1.22 -9.77 4.49
N GLN A 58 -1.79 -10.41 5.50
CA GLN A 58 -2.83 -9.78 6.30
C GLN A 58 -2.15 -8.89 7.34
N PRO A 59 -2.30 -7.56 7.27
CA PRO A 59 -2.02 -6.76 8.44
C PRO A 59 -2.90 -7.29 9.56
N ASP A 60 -2.34 -7.41 10.75
CA ASP A 60 -3.10 -7.63 11.97
C ASP A 60 -3.94 -6.36 12.20
N THR A 61 -5.03 -6.20 11.44
CA THR A 61 -6.05 -5.17 11.63
C THR A 61 -6.82 -5.64 12.84
N GLY A 62 -6.22 -5.55 14.03
CA GLY A 62 -6.83 -5.95 15.28
C GLY A 62 -8.23 -5.35 15.38
N GLU A 63 -9.25 -6.19 15.18
CA GLU A 63 -10.63 -5.93 15.60
C GLU A 63 -10.69 -5.82 17.14
#